data_AF-A0A7Y3AFJ4-F1
#
_entry.id   AF-A0A7Y3AFJ4-F1
#
_cell.length_a   1.000
_cell.length_b   1.000
_cell.length_c   1.000
_cell.angle_alpha   90.00
_cell.angle_beta   90.00
_cell.angle_gamma   90.00
#
_symmetry.space_group_name_H-M   'P 1'
#
loop_
_entity.id
_entity.type
_entity.pdbx_description
1 polymer ?
#
loop_
_entity_poly.entity_id
_entity_poly.type
_entity_poly.pdbx_seq_one_letter_code
_entity_poly.pdbx_strand_id
1 'polypeptide(L)'
;MTEEFAVPQKPVFDPPFASERHFKAKNAPPDHYFTSYKRQITHRWCSRLTSRPLPGSELAVEYLYGKYIKNLSVSVINQSGRIILYFLGFLE
;
A
#
# COMPACT_ATOMS: atom_id res chain seq x y z
N MET A 1 5.21 -48.67 -16.32
CA MET A 1 5.56 -47.68 -15.28
C MET A 1 4.85 -46.39 -15.66
N THR A 2 3.82 -46.07 -14.88
CA THR A 2 3.05 -44.81 -14.91
C THR A 2 3.91 -43.73 -14.27
N GLU A 3 4.31 -42.71 -15.03
CA GLU A 3 4.91 -41.51 -14.45
C GLU A 3 3.89 -40.37 -14.48
N GLU A 4 3.58 -39.95 -13.27
CA GLU A 4 2.58 -38.99 -12.83
C GLU A 4 2.88 -37.56 -13.31
N PHE A 5 1.81 -36.82 -13.56
CA PHE A 5 1.83 -35.40 -13.87
C PHE A 5 2.31 -34.56 -12.67
N ALA A 6 3.21 -33.61 -12.91
CA ALA A 6 3.39 -32.45 -12.04
C ALA A 6 3.36 -31.17 -12.88
N VAL A 7 2.16 -30.61 -13.03
CA VAL A 7 1.95 -29.27 -13.58
C VAL A 7 2.39 -28.26 -12.53
N PRO A 8 3.32 -27.31 -12.83
CA PRO A 8 3.61 -26.23 -11.91
C PRO A 8 2.39 -25.31 -11.82
N GLN A 9 1.71 -25.30 -10.67
CA GLN A 9 0.68 -24.31 -10.37
C GLN A 9 1.37 -22.95 -10.21
N LYS A 10 1.22 -22.07 -11.21
CA LYS A 10 1.47 -20.64 -11.04
C LYS A 10 0.39 -20.06 -10.12
N PRO A 11 0.74 -19.28 -9.08
CA PRO A 11 -0.27 -18.54 -8.33
C PRO A 11 -0.97 -17.55 -9.27
N VAL A 12 -2.30 -17.66 -9.36
CA VAL A 12 -3.17 -16.86 -10.26
C VAL A 12 -3.26 -15.39 -9.82
N PHE A 13 -2.65 -15.02 -8.70
CA PHE A 13 -2.62 -13.65 -8.19
C PHE A 13 -1.22 -13.26 -7.74
N ASP A 14 -0.33 -13.02 -8.70
CA ASP A 14 0.76 -12.10 -8.46
C ASP A 14 0.16 -10.68 -8.42
N PRO A 15 0.22 -9.93 -7.29
CA PRO A 15 -0.13 -8.52 -7.33
C PRO A 15 0.82 -7.82 -8.33
N PRO A 16 0.35 -6.86 -9.15
CA PRO A 16 1.17 -6.23 -10.20
C PRO A 16 2.29 -5.32 -9.66
N PHE A 17 2.59 -5.40 -8.36
CA PHE A 17 3.68 -4.69 -7.73
C PHE A 17 4.40 -5.66 -6.80
N ALA A 18 5.29 -6.45 -7.38
CA ALA A 18 6.43 -6.98 -6.65
C ALA A 18 7.07 -5.80 -5.90
N SER A 19 6.98 -5.81 -4.58
CA SER A 19 7.65 -4.83 -3.71
C SER A 19 9.15 -5.13 -3.65
N GLU A 20 9.77 -5.46 -4.77
CA GLU A 20 11.22 -5.50 -4.91
C GLU A 20 11.73 -4.13 -5.35
N ARG A 21 11.55 -3.16 -4.45
CA ARG A 21 12.40 -1.96 -4.44
C ARG A 21 13.17 -1.92 -3.14
N HIS A 22 13.95 -2.96 -2.91
CA HIS A 22 15.18 -2.83 -2.13
C HIS A 22 16.20 -2.05 -2.98
N PHE A 23 15.95 -0.75 -3.18
CA PHE A 23 17.01 0.16 -3.59
C PHE A 23 17.92 0.34 -2.38
N LYS A 24 18.82 -0.62 -2.15
CA LYS A 24 19.99 -0.40 -1.29
C LYS A 24 20.90 0.59 -2.00
N ALA A 25 20.60 1.87 -1.87
CA ALA A 25 21.59 2.92 -2.06
C ALA A 25 22.65 2.70 -0.97
N LYS A 26 23.80 2.13 -1.36
CA LYS A 26 24.85 1.66 -0.44
C LYS A 26 25.41 2.77 0.47
N ASN A 27 25.11 4.05 0.18
CA ASN A 27 25.67 5.23 0.85
C ASN A 27 24.63 6.30 1.24
N ALA A 28 23.32 6.00 1.26
CA ALA A 28 22.32 7.00 1.68
C ALA A 28 22.14 7.00 3.21
N PRO A 29 22.06 8.17 3.89
CA PRO A 29 21.73 8.23 5.30
C PRO A 29 20.41 7.47 5.57
N PRO A 30 20.31 6.63 6.63
CA PRO A 30 19.27 5.60 6.71
C PRO A 30 17.82 6.13 6.79
N ASP A 31 17.62 7.38 7.21
CA ASP A 31 16.30 7.84 7.65
C ASP A 31 15.55 8.74 6.66
N HIS A 32 16.27 9.45 5.79
CA HIS A 32 15.64 10.48 4.96
C HIS A 32 14.84 9.90 3.79
N TYR A 33 15.32 8.82 3.19
CA TYR A 33 14.66 8.14 2.08
C TYR A 33 13.40 7.39 2.53
N PHE A 34 13.45 6.75 3.70
CA PHE A 34 12.31 6.00 4.23
C PHE A 34 11.18 6.95 4.67
N THR A 35 11.54 8.09 5.26
CA THR A 35 10.59 9.15 5.66
C THR A 35 9.92 9.79 4.45
N SER A 36 10.66 10.03 3.36
CA SER A 36 10.08 10.58 2.12
C SER A 36 9.17 9.57 1.42
N TYR A 37 9.57 8.29 1.36
CA TYR A 37 8.74 7.24 0.76
C TYR A 37 7.44 7.00 1.55
N LYS A 38 7.52 6.99 2.89
CA LYS A 38 6.34 6.87 3.75
C LYS A 38 5.36 8.02 3.51
N ARG A 39 5.85 9.27 3.46
CA ARG A 39 5.06 10.46 3.12
C ARG A 39 4.43 10.34 1.74
N GLN A 40 5.18 9.90 0.75
CA GLN A 40 4.69 9.73 -0.62
C GLN A 40 3.53 8.73 -0.70
N ILE A 41 3.66 7.58 -0.04
CA ILE A 41 2.60 6.56 0.00
C ILE A 41 1.36 7.07 0.74
N THR A 42 1.53 7.71 1.90
CA THR A 42 0.41 8.32 2.63
C THR A 42 -0.30 9.36 1.77
N HIS A 43 0.45 10.29 1.17
CA HIS A 43 -0.10 11.35 0.33
C HIS A 43 -0.86 10.77 -0.87
N ARG A 44 -0.32 9.75 -1.54
CA ARG A 44 -1.01 9.05 -2.64
C ARG A 44 -2.40 8.57 -2.22
N TRP A 45 -2.53 7.95 -1.05
CA TRP A 45 -3.82 7.44 -0.58
C TRP A 45 -4.76 8.58 -0.16
N CYS A 46 -4.25 9.61 0.52
CA CYS A 46 -5.04 10.80 0.83
C CYS A 46 -5.60 11.45 -0.43
N SER A 47 -4.79 11.68 -1.46
CA SER A 47 -5.25 12.26 -2.73
C SER A 47 -6.32 11.42 -3.42
N ARG A 48 -6.22 10.07 -3.35
CA ARG A 48 -7.25 9.20 -3.93
C ARG A 48 -8.56 9.25 -3.16
N LEU A 49 -8.49 9.33 -1.83
CA LEU A 49 -9.67 9.46 -0.99
C LEU A 49 -10.36 10.81 -1.17
N THR A 50 -9.61 11.91 -1.29
CA THR A 50 -10.18 13.24 -1.53
C THR A 50 -10.67 13.44 -2.96
N SER A 51 -10.19 12.65 -3.93
CA SER A 51 -10.63 12.75 -5.34
C SER A 51 -12.05 12.23 -5.58
N ARG A 52 -12.66 11.54 -4.61
CA ARG A 52 -14.00 10.98 -4.71
C ARG A 52 -14.85 11.47 -3.55
N PRO A 53 -16.13 11.84 -3.75
CA PRO A 53 -17.02 12.27 -2.68
C PRO A 53 -17.54 11.07 -1.86
N LEU A 54 -16.64 10.21 -1.41
CA LEU A 54 -17.03 9.02 -0.65
C LEU A 54 -17.39 9.40 0.79
N PRO A 55 -18.47 8.81 1.35
CA PRO A 55 -18.84 9.04 2.74
C PRO A 55 -17.69 8.65 3.68
N GLY A 56 -17.31 9.53 4.60
CA GLY A 56 -16.23 9.27 5.56
C GLY A 56 -14.81 9.36 4.98
N SER A 57 -14.63 9.84 3.75
CA SER A 57 -13.31 10.06 3.15
C SER A 57 -12.43 11.05 3.93
N GLU A 58 -13.03 12.10 4.50
CA GLU A 58 -12.33 13.09 5.33
C GLU A 58 -11.72 12.46 6.59
N LEU A 59 -12.50 11.64 7.31
CA LEU A 59 -12.04 10.90 8.49
C LEU A 59 -10.89 9.94 8.14
N ALA A 60 -10.99 9.26 7.00
CA ALA A 60 -9.95 8.37 6.52
C ALA A 60 -8.64 9.12 6.22
N VAL A 61 -8.72 10.29 5.59
CA VAL A 61 -7.57 11.16 5.30
C VAL A 61 -6.92 11.65 6.59
N GLU A 62 -7.72 12.10 7.56
CA GLU A 62 -7.23 12.52 8.87
C GLU A 62 -6.49 11.39 9.59
N TYR A 63 -7.03 10.17 9.57
CA TYR A 63 -6.37 9.01 10.17
C TYR A 63 -5.06 8.63 9.46
N LEU A 64 -5.06 8.62 8.12
CA LEU A 64 -3.88 8.29 7.32
C LEU A 64 -2.74 9.27 7.57
N TYR A 65 -3.04 10.57 7.56
CA TYR A 65 -2.04 11.62 7.67
C TYR A 65 -1.67 11.98 9.12
N GLY A 66 -2.65 11.99 10.02
CA GLY A 66 -2.46 12.35 11.43
C GLY A 66 -1.88 11.21 12.28
N LYS A 67 -2.34 9.97 12.03
CA LYS A 67 -2.05 8.82 12.89
C LYS A 67 -1.18 7.76 12.22
N TYR A 68 -1.51 7.34 11.00
CA TYR A 68 -0.85 6.16 10.41
C TYR A 68 0.58 6.46 9.97
N ILE A 69 0.85 7.65 9.44
CA ILE A 69 2.21 8.03 9.05
C ILE A 69 3.21 8.03 10.23
N LYS A 70 2.75 8.26 11.46
CA LYS A 70 3.61 8.25 12.65
C LYS A 70 3.80 6.83 13.20
N ASN A 71 2.74 6.02 13.18
CA ASN A 71 2.68 4.79 13.98
C ASN A 71 2.79 3.49 13.18
N LEU A 72 2.54 3.50 11.87
CA LEU A 72 2.45 2.28 11.06
C LEU A 72 3.62 2.17 10.07
N SER A 73 3.96 0.96 9.63
CA SER A 73 4.95 0.75 8.58
C SER A 73 4.38 1.18 7.21
N VAL A 74 5.26 1.43 6.23
CA VAL A 74 4.85 1.80 4.87
C VAL A 74 3.93 0.75 4.25
N SER A 75 4.23 -0.53 4.46
CA SER A 75 3.43 -1.65 3.95
C SER A 75 2.01 -1.65 4.51
N VAL A 76 1.89 -1.43 5.83
CA VAL A 76 0.58 -1.34 6.50
C VAL A 76 -0.18 -0.11 6.02
N ILE A 77 0.46 1.05 5.88
CA ILE A 77 -0.19 2.25 5.31
C ILE A 77 -0.73 1.96 3.90
N ASN A 78 0.07 1.27 3.07
CA ASN A 78 -0.32 0.94 1.71
C ASN A 78 -1.53 0.00 1.65
N GLN A 79 -1.54 -1.04 2.49
CA GLN A 79 -2.62 -2.00 2.56
C GLN A 79 -3.89 -1.37 3.14
N SER A 80 -3.77 -0.60 4.22
CA SER A 80 -4.90 0.12 4.83
C SER A 80 -5.51 1.14 3.88
N GLY A 81 -4.70 1.94 3.19
CA GLY A 81 -5.21 2.92 2.21
C GLY A 81 -6.01 2.26 1.09
N ARG A 82 -5.57 1.09 0.61
CA ARG A 82 -6.28 0.28 -0.38
C ARG A 82 -7.61 -0.25 0.16
N ILE A 83 -7.60 -0.85 1.36
CA ILE A 83 -8.80 -1.41 2.00
C ILE A 83 -9.83 -0.30 2.25
N ILE A 84 -9.41 0.82 2.82
CA ILE A 84 -10.28 1.96 3.13
C ILE A 84 -10.93 2.48 1.84
N LEU A 85 -10.16 2.69 0.77
CA LEU A 85 -10.70 3.18 -0.49
C LEU A 85 -11.79 2.25 -1.07
N TYR A 86 -11.57 0.93 -1.04
CA TYR A 86 -12.57 -0.01 -1.53
C TYR A 86 -13.77 -0.13 -0.59
N PHE A 87 -13.55 -0.11 0.72
CA PHE A 87 -14.62 -0.18 1.70
C PHE A 87 -15.54 1.04 1.58
N LEU A 88 -14.98 2.24 1.52
CA LEU A 88 -15.78 3.46 1.33
C LEU A 88 -16.49 3.47 -0.03
N GLY A 89 -15.82 2.99 -1.10
CA GLY A 89 -16.45 2.85 -2.41
C GLY A 89 -17.52 1.76 -2.51
N PHE A 90 -17.58 0.82 -1.55
CA PHE A 90 -18.67 -0.15 -1.44
C PHE A 90 -19.90 0.45 -0.73
N LEU A 91 -19.71 1.48 0.09
CA LEU A 91 -20.77 2.15 0.84
C LEU A 91 -21.48 3.27 0.05
N GLU A 92 -20.95 3.63 -1.12
CA GLU A 92 -21.60 4.50 -2.10
C GLU A 92 -22.67 3.73 -2.88
#